data_AF-A0A835H002-F1
#
_entry.id   AF-A0A835H002-F1
#
_cell.length_a   1.000
_cell.length_b   1.000
_cell.length_c   1.000
_cell.angle_alpha   90.00
_cell.angle_beta   90.00
_cell.angle_gamma   90.00
#
_symmetry.space_group_name_H-M   'P 1'
#
loop_
_entity.id
_entity.type
_entity.pdbx_description
1 polymer ?
#
loop_
_entity_poly.entity_id
_entity_poly.type
_entity_poly.pdbx_seq_one_letter_code
_entity_poly.pdbx_strand_id
1 'polypeptide(L)'
;MPFRDMVDGCELIDLGFMGNTFTWTNKQKGRRRIWERIDRSLSNTAWMLRFVNTKVYHEMATSLGHKFLIIKVDNVHDRLSRPFRFEAMWLQDSGCS
;
A
#
# COMPACT_ATOMS: atom_id res chain seq x y z
N MET A 1 3.78 -19.38 -10.75
CA MET A 1 5.00 -18.75 -10.22
C MET A 1 4.67 -18.18 -8.84
N PRO A 2 5.32 -18.65 -7.77
CA PRO A 2 5.23 -18.06 -6.43
C PRO A 2 5.51 -16.55 -6.45
N PHE A 3 4.86 -15.80 -5.55
CA PHE A 3 5.05 -14.34 -5.45
C PHE A 3 6.53 -13.96 -5.30
N ARG A 4 7.30 -14.72 -4.51
CA ARG A 4 8.71 -14.43 -4.27
C ARG A 4 9.55 -14.54 -5.53
N ASP A 5 9.35 -15.60 -6.31
CA ASP A 5 10.08 -15.81 -7.56
C ASP A 5 9.78 -14.70 -8.58
N MET A 6 8.57 -14.13 -8.58
CA MET A 6 8.22 -12.98 -9.40
C MET A 6 8.95 -11.71 -8.94
N VAL A 7 8.97 -11.46 -7.62
CA VAL A 7 9.69 -10.31 -7.06
C VAL A 7 11.18 -10.39 -7.38
N ASP A 8 11.78 -11.56 -7.18
CA ASP A 8 13.21 -11.80 -7.44
C ASP A 8 13.51 -11.72 -8.94
N GLY A 9 12.68 -12.34 -9.79
CA GLY A 9 12.83 -12.32 -11.25
C GLY A 9 12.61 -10.95 -11.90
N CYS A 10 11.88 -10.05 -11.25
CA CYS A 10 11.71 -8.66 -11.67
C CYS A 10 12.69 -7.68 -10.99
N GLU A 11 13.65 -8.19 -10.20
CA GLU A 11 14.62 -7.38 -9.45
C GLU A 11 13.96 -6.31 -8.56
N LEU A 12 12.82 -6.67 -7.97
CA LEU A 12 12.06 -5.80 -7.10
C LEU A 12 12.50 -5.97 -5.63
N ILE A 13 12.55 -4.85 -4.93
CA ILE A 13 13.01 -4.71 -3.55
C ILE A 13 11.84 -4.19 -2.71
N ASP A 14 11.55 -4.85 -1.60
CA ASP A 14 10.57 -4.37 -0.61
C ASP A 14 11.10 -3.09 0.05
N LEU A 15 10.32 -2.02 -0.03
CA LEU A 15 10.70 -0.70 0.50
C LEU A 15 10.65 -0.63 2.04
N GLY A 16 10.19 -1.69 2.70
CA GLY A 16 9.87 -1.67 4.11
C GLY A 16 8.66 -0.78 4.41
N PHE A 17 8.39 -0.56 5.70
CA PHE A 17 7.32 0.31 6.17
C PHE A 17 7.57 0.80 7.59
N MET A 18 6.83 1.85 7.96
CA MET A 18 6.71 2.38 9.31
C MET A 18 5.26 2.28 9.80
N GLY A 19 5.09 2.09 11.10
CA GLY A 19 3.79 1.94 11.75
C GLY A 19 3.41 0.48 11.98
N ASN A 20 2.11 0.19 11.99
CA ASN A 20 1.58 -1.13 12.33
C ASN A 20 1.93 -2.16 11.25
N THR A 21 2.39 -3.35 11.66
CA THR A 21 2.74 -4.45 10.76
C THR A 21 1.58 -4.90 9.86
N PHE A 22 0.34 -4.86 10.33
CA PHE A 22 -0.80 -5.41 9.61
C PHE A 22 -1.49 -4.33 8.77
N THR A 23 -1.76 -4.66 7.51
CA THR A 23 -2.47 -3.78 6.57
C THR A 23 -3.92 -4.20 6.40
N TRP A 24 -4.31 -5.37 6.91
CA TRP A 24 -5.64 -5.91 6.79
C TRP A 24 -6.13 -6.61 8.06
N THR A 25 -7.45 -6.61 8.27
CA THR A 25 -8.15 -7.47 9.22
C THR A 25 -9.47 -7.96 8.67
N ASN A 26 -9.84 -9.19 9.04
CA ASN A 26 -11.17 -9.74 8.77
C ASN A 26 -12.29 -9.11 9.62
N LYS A 27 -11.97 -8.10 10.46
CA LYS A 27 -12.89 -7.36 11.36
C LYS A 27 -13.64 -8.18 12.40
N GLN A 28 -13.40 -9.48 12.50
CA GLN A 28 -14.06 -10.30 13.50
C GLN A 28 -13.58 -9.95 14.92
N LYS A 29 -14.27 -10.45 15.94
CA LYS A 29 -13.95 -10.19 17.36
C LYS A 29 -13.33 -11.42 18.03
N GLY A 30 -12.59 -11.19 19.10
CA GLY A 30 -11.99 -12.24 19.93
C GLY A 30 -11.07 -13.17 19.13
N ARG A 31 -11.14 -14.47 19.41
CA ARG A 31 -10.28 -15.50 18.79
C ARG A 31 -10.45 -15.67 17.28
N ARG A 32 -11.53 -15.14 16.70
CA ARG A 32 -11.76 -15.19 15.25
C ARG A 32 -11.14 -14.02 14.49
N ARG A 33 -10.59 -13.03 15.21
CA ARG A 33 -9.94 -11.88 14.59
C ARG A 33 -8.60 -12.30 13.98
N ILE A 34 -8.47 -12.04 12.68
CA ILE A 34 -7.24 -12.25 11.93
C ILE A 34 -6.70 -10.88 11.50
N TRP A 35 -5.39 -10.73 11.57
CA TRP A 35 -4.65 -9.58 11.06
C TRP A 35 -3.58 -10.09 10.11
N GLU A 36 -3.50 -9.49 8.92
CA GLU A 36 -2.52 -9.87 7.90
C GLU A 36 -1.87 -8.64 7.28
N ARG A 37 -0.69 -8.84 6.71
CA ARG A 37 0.00 -7.86 5.89
C ARG A 37 -0.03 -8.34 4.44
N ILE A 38 -1.08 -7.94 3.73
CA ILE A 38 -1.32 -8.36 2.34
C ILE A 38 -0.93 -7.27 1.33
N ASP A 39 -0.74 -6.04 1.80
CA ASP A 39 -0.30 -4.92 0.97
C ASP A 39 1.21 -4.69 1.18
N ARG A 40 1.94 -4.51 0.07
CA ARG A 40 3.39 -4.28 0.07
C ARG A 40 3.78 -3.23 -0.97
N SER A 41 4.79 -2.44 -0.65
CA SER A 41 5.40 -1.50 -1.61
C SER A 41 6.73 -2.06 -2.09
N LEU A 42 6.83 -2.31 -3.39
CA LEU A 42 8.04 -2.81 -4.03
C LEU A 42 8.59 -1.76 -5.00
N SER A 43 9.91 -1.74 -5.17
CA SER A 43 10.57 -0.83 -6.10
C SER A 43 11.78 -1.48 -6.77
N ASN A 44 12.24 -0.92 -7.88
CA ASN A 44 13.51 -1.33 -8.48
C ASN A 44 14.66 -0.43 -7.99
N THR A 45 15.89 -0.80 -8.34
CA THR A 45 17.10 -0.05 -7.98
C THR A 45 17.07 1.40 -8.48
N ALA A 46 16.49 1.66 -9.65
CA ALA A 46 16.38 3.02 -10.19
C ALA A 46 15.53 3.95 -9.30
N TRP A 47 14.45 3.45 -8.71
CA TRP A 47 13.65 4.20 -7.73
C TRP A 47 14.46 4.48 -6.47
N MET A 48 15.14 3.47 -5.92
CA MET A 48 15.95 3.60 -4.70
C MET A 48 17.05 4.65 -4.85
N LEU A 49 17.71 4.71 -6.01
CA LEU A 49 18.73 5.71 -6.30
C LEU A 49 18.16 7.11 -6.50
N ARG A 50 16.95 7.23 -7.07
CA ARG A 50 16.29 8.52 -7.30
C ARG A 50 15.69 9.11 -6.02
N PHE A 51 15.11 8.26 -5.16
CA PHE A 51 14.38 8.64 -3.97
C PHE A 51 14.97 7.95 -2.74
N VAL A 52 16.22 8.28 -2.43
CA VAL A 52 17.02 7.63 -1.38
C VAL A 52 16.37 7.65 0.02
N ASN A 53 15.53 8.64 0.29
CA ASN A 53 14.80 8.80 1.56
C ASN A 53 13.34 8.33 1.47
N THR A 54 13.02 7.43 0.53
CA THR A 54 11.68 6.85 0.42
C THR A 54 11.24 6.25 1.75
N LYS A 55 10.05 6.61 2.20
CA LYS A 55 9.44 6.17 3.45
C LYS A 55 8.02 5.71 3.19
N VAL A 56 7.70 4.47 3.59
CA VAL A 56 6.34 3.93 3.47
C VAL A 56 5.70 3.93 4.85
N TYR A 57 4.47 4.42 4.96
CA TYR A 57 3.69 4.46 6.20
C TYR A 57 2.40 3.66 6.06
N HIS A 58 2.07 2.87 7.07
CA HIS A 58 0.77 2.22 7.18
C HIS A 58 -0.20 3.09 7.98
N GLU A 59 -1.04 3.86 7.29
CA GLU A 59 -2.01 4.75 7.90
C GLU A 59 -3.39 4.10 8.03
N MET A 60 -4.11 4.45 9.10
CA MET A 60 -5.42 3.87 9.35
C MET A 60 -6.44 4.35 8.30
N ALA A 61 -6.96 3.42 7.50
CA ALA A 61 -8.16 3.66 6.72
C ALA A 61 -9.38 3.29 7.58
N THR A 62 -10.35 4.18 7.67
CA THR A 62 -11.58 3.91 8.41
C THR A 62 -12.48 2.90 7.69
N SER A 63 -13.24 2.18 8.52
CA SER A 63 -14.33 1.23 8.24
C SER A 63 -14.08 0.00 7.36
N LEU A 64 -13.07 -0.08 6.48
CA LEU A 64 -12.90 -1.22 5.55
C LEU A 64 -12.02 -2.36 6.04
N GLY A 65 -11.34 -2.21 7.18
CA GLY A 65 -10.45 -3.25 7.71
C GLY A 65 -9.11 -3.33 6.98
N HIS A 66 -8.90 -2.47 5.98
CA HIS A 66 -7.62 -2.22 5.35
C HIS A 66 -6.93 -1.00 5.97
N LYS A 67 -5.65 -0.83 5.68
CA LYS A 67 -4.85 0.37 5.93
C LYS A 67 -4.32 0.92 4.61
N PHE A 68 -4.13 2.24 4.55
CA PHE A 68 -3.48 2.86 3.41
C PHE A 68 -1.97 2.73 3.52
N LEU A 69 -1.31 2.47 2.39
CA LEU A 69 0.15 2.55 2.26
C LEU A 69 0.49 3.91 1.66
N ILE A 70 1.10 4.78 2.46
CA ILE A 70 1.53 6.11 2.01
C ILE A 70 3.03 6.07 1.74
N ILE A 71 3.41 6.20 0.47
CA ILE A 71 4.81 6.34 0.05
C ILE A 71 5.15 7.83 0.01
N LYS A 72 6.04 8.27 0.90
CA LYS A 72 6.63 9.61 0.91
C LYS A 72 8.02 9.54 0.31
N VAL A 73 8.32 10.45 -0.59
CA VAL A 73 9.65 10.62 -1.19
C VAL A 73 10.07 12.07 -1.13
N ASP A 74 11.38 12.31 -1.09
CA ASP A 74 11.92 13.67 -1.12
C ASP A 74 11.86 14.24 -2.55
N ASN A 75 11.85 15.57 -2.66
CA ASN A 75 11.89 16.28 -3.94
C ASN A 75 10.80 15.86 -4.93
N VAL A 76 9.60 15.52 -4.43
CA VAL A 76 8.40 15.64 -5.26
C VAL A 76 8.23 17.12 -5.52
N HIS A 77 8.79 17.64 -6.61
CA HIS A 77 8.36 18.93 -7.12
C HIS A 77 6.85 18.85 -7.23
N ASP A 78 6.14 19.68 -6.46
CA ASP A 78 4.68 19.70 -6.37
C ASP A 78 4.10 19.63 -7.79
N ARG A 79 3.78 18.41 -8.22
CA ARG A 79 3.24 18.18 -9.54
C ARG A 79 1.80 18.65 -9.45
N LEU A 80 1.61 19.91 -9.83
CA LEU A 80 0.37 20.58 -10.26
C LEU A 80 -0.88 19.96 -9.66
N SER A 81 -1.59 20.67 -8.77
CA SER A 81 -2.94 20.32 -8.27
C SER A 81 -3.73 19.50 -9.31
N ARG A 82 -3.68 18.16 -9.18
CA ARG A 82 -4.40 17.27 -10.08
C ARG A 82 -5.74 17.00 -9.43
N PRO A 83 -6.86 17.13 -10.16
CA PRO A 83 -8.15 16.76 -9.61
C PRO A 83 -8.11 15.29 -9.20
N PHE A 84 -8.65 14.98 -8.02
CA PHE A 84 -8.93 13.62 -7.62
C PHE A 84 -9.84 12.97 -8.67
N ARG A 85 -9.45 11.79 -9.16
CA ARG A 85 -10.25 10.99 -10.09
C ARG A 85 -10.40 9.60 -9.49
N PHE A 86 -11.63 9.11 -9.51
CA PHE A 86 -11.95 7.72 -9.19
C PHE A 86 -12.91 7.21 -10.26
N GLU A 87 -12.97 5.89 -10.43
CA GLU A 87 -13.91 5.29 -11.37
C GLU A 87 -15.29 5.23 -10.71
N ALA A 88 -16.23 6.04 -11.22
CA ALA A 88 -17.59 6.09 -10.67
C ALA A 88 -18.32 4.73 -10.73
N MET A 89 -17.88 3.83 -11.61
CA MET A 89 -18.37 2.44 -11.67
C MET A 89 -18.21 1.71 -10.34
N TRP A 90 -17.24 2.06 -9.50
CA TRP A 90 -17.06 1.43 -8.19
C TRP A 90 -18.22 1.71 -7.22
N LEU A 91 -19.03 2.75 -7.44
CA LEU A 91 -20.26 2.99 -6.67
C LEU A 91 -21.39 2.02 -7.04
N GLN A 92 -21.27 1.30 -8.16
CA GLN A 92 -22.26 0.31 -8.60
C GLN A 92 -21.98 -1.08 -8.01
N ASP A 93 -20.81 -1.29 -7.39
CA ASP A 93 -20.54 -2.53 -6.67
C ASP A 93 -21.37 -2.56 -5.38
N SER A 94 -22.16 -3.61 -5.22
CA SER A 94 -22.92 -3.92 -4.00
C SER A 94 -22.08 -3.95 -2.72
N GLY A 95 -20.75 -4.08 -2.81
CA GLY A 95 -19.84 -3.99 -1.68
C GLY A 95 -19.41 -2.57 -1.28
N CYS A 96 -19.78 -1.55 -2.05
CA CYS A 96 -19.35 -0.15 -1.89
C CYS A 96 -20.46 0.83 -1.46
N SER A 97 -21.66 0.32 -1.12
CA SER A 97 -22.80 1.10 -0.60
C SER A 97 -22.85 1.19 0.92
#